data_AF-A0A9C6XV02-F1
#
_entry.id   AF-A0A9C6XV02-F1
#
_cell.length_a   1.000
_cell.length_b   1.000
_cell.length_c   1.000
_cell.angle_alpha   90.00
_cell.angle_beta   90.00
_cell.angle_gamma   90.00
#
_symmetry.space_group_name_H-M   'P 1'
#
loop_
_entity.id
_entity.type
_entity.pdbx_description
1 polymer ?
#
loop_
_entity_poly.entity_id
_entity_poly.type
_entity_poly.pdbx_seq_one_letter_code
_entity_poly.pdbx_strand_id
1 'polypeptide(L)' 'MEVLGVKWAPLNTPLQRRLQTLSVVVWFVTFVFGGLLGWAGLALAALYTRYWWLVLAYLVWMYVDRNTCETGGRR' A
#
# COMPACT_ATOMS: atom_id res chain seq x y z
N MET A 1 5.71 -10.60 -29.92
CA MET A 1 6.75 -9.64 -29.52
C MET A 1 7.57 -10.32 -28.44
N GLU A 2 8.74 -10.84 -28.80
CA GLU A 2 9.69 -11.39 -27.82
C GLU A 2 10.66 -10.29 -27.44
N VAL A 3 10.77 -10.00 -26.14
CA VAL A 3 11.75 -9.04 -25.62
C VAL A 3 12.48 -9.74 -24.49
N LEU A 4 13.81 -9.80 -24.55
CA LEU A 4 14.67 -10.46 -23.56
C LEU A 4 14.32 -11.95 -23.32
N GLY A 5 13.89 -12.66 -24.36
CA GLY A 5 13.47 -14.07 -24.26
C GLY A 5 12.09 -14.28 -23.62
N VAL A 6 11.42 -13.20 -23.20
CA VAL A 6 10.05 -13.24 -22.68
C VAL A 6 9.07 -13.04 -23.84
N LYS A 7 8.18 -14.02 -24.03
CA LYS A 7 7.05 -13.93 -24.96
C LYS A 7 5.95 -13.08 -24.35
N TRP A 8 5.87 -11.82 -24.78
CA TRP A 8 4.81 -10.91 -24.33
C TRP A 8 3.48 -11.27 -24.98
N ALA A 9 2.40 -11.08 -24.23
CA ALA A 9 1.05 -11.31 -24.73
C ALA A 9 0.77 -10.42 -25.96
N PRO A 10 0.06 -10.94 -26.97
CA PRO A 10 -0.24 -10.18 -28.18
C PRO A 10 -1.03 -8.90 -27.86
N LEU A 11 -0.81 -7.82 -28.61
CA LEU A 11 -1.49 -6.54 -28.33
C LEU A 11 -3.03 -6.67 -28.36
N ASN A 12 -3.56 -7.59 -29.17
CA ASN A 12 -4.99 -7.88 -29.35
C ASN A 12 -5.61 -8.80 -28.27
N THR A 13 -5.04 -8.83 -27.06
CA THR A 13 -5.69 -9.50 -25.91
C THR A 13 -6.91 -8.71 -25.42
N PRO A 14 -7.99 -9.38 -24.98
CA PRO A 14 -9.17 -8.71 -24.43
C PRO A 14 -8.80 -7.89 -23.18
N LEU A 15 -9.37 -6.68 -23.05
CA LEU A 15 -9.12 -5.73 -21.96
C LEU A 15 -9.31 -6.35 -20.57
N GLN A 16 -10.25 -7.28 -20.42
CA GLN A 16 -10.52 -7.97 -19.17
C GLN A 16 -9.28 -8.66 -18.59
N ARG A 17 -8.47 -9.34 -19.41
CA ARG A 17 -7.23 -10.00 -18.94
C ARG A 17 -6.18 -8.99 -18.48
N ARG A 18 -6.11 -7.82 -19.13
CA ARG A 18 -5.17 -6.75 -18.75
C ARG A 18 -5.56 -6.10 -17.42
N LEU A 19 -6.85 -5.88 -17.21
CA LEU A 19 -7.35 -5.38 -15.93
C LEU A 19 -7.06 -6.37 -14.80
N GLN A 20 -7.20 -7.68 -15.03
CA GLN A 20 -6.83 -8.69 -14.03
C GLN A 20 -5.35 -8.60 -13.65
N THR A 21 -4.45 -8.51 -14.63
CA THR A 21 -3.01 -8.34 -14.35
C THR A 21 -2.72 -7.02 -13.65
N LEU A 22 -3.41 -5.94 -14.02
CA LEU A 22 -3.25 -4.63 -13.40
C LEU A 22 -3.73 -4.65 -11.95
N SER A 23 -4.86 -5.30 -11.64
CA SER A 23 -5.35 -5.45 -10.28
C SER A 23 -4.33 -6.15 -9.37
N VAL A 24 -3.68 -7.20 -9.85
CA VAL A 24 -2.62 -7.89 -9.09
C VAL A 24 -1.41 -6.98 -8.88
N VAL A 25 -1.00 -6.24 -9.92
CA VAL A 25 0.10 -5.27 -9.80
C VAL A 25 -0.25 -4.17 -8.81
N VAL A 26 -1.45 -3.59 -8.88
CA VAL A 26 -1.91 -2.57 -7.93
C VAL A 26 -1.94 -3.11 -6.52
N TRP A 27 -2.45 -4.33 -6.32
CA TRP A 27 -2.44 -4.97 -5.00
C TRP A 27 -1.02 -5.14 -4.46
N PHE A 28 -0.10 -5.66 -5.28
CA PHE A 28 1.30 -5.86 -4.90
C PHE A 28 1.99 -4.53 -4.58
N VAL A 29 1.84 -3.52 -5.45
CA VAL A 29 2.39 -2.18 -5.25
C VAL A 29 1.82 -1.57 -3.97
N THR A 30 0.51 -1.71 -3.71
CA THR A 30 -0.11 -1.20 -2.49
C THR A 30 0.44 -1.90 -1.25
N PHE A 31 0.68 -3.21 -1.32
CA PHE A 31 1.23 -3.96 -0.19
C PHE A 31 2.68 -3.56 0.11
N VAL A 32 3.50 -3.39 -0.92
CA VAL A 32 4.93 -3.04 -0.78
C VAL A 32 5.12 -1.58 -0.39
N PHE A 33 4.43 -0.66 -1.06
CA PHE A 33 4.63 0.78 -0.88
C PHE A 33 3.61 1.44 0.06
N GLY A 34 2.54 0.75 0.44
CA GLY A 34 1.47 1.30 1.28
C GLY A 34 1.97 1.79 2.64
N GLY A 35 2.91 1.07 3.26
CA GLY A 35 3.55 1.53 4.50
C GLY A 35 4.34 2.82 4.31
N LEU A 36 5.14 2.91 3.26
CA LEU A 36 5.94 4.10 2.95
C LEU A 36 5.05 5.31 2.61
N LEU A 37 4.03 5.11 1.79
CA LEU A 37 3.06 6.15 1.44
C LEU A 37 2.23 6.58 2.67
N GLY A 38 1.89 5.65 3.55
CA GLY A 38 1.19 5.93 4.81
C GLY A 38 2.03 6.80 5.74
N TRP A 39 3.31 6.46 5.94
CA TRP A 39 4.23 7.29 6.73
C TRP A 39 4.46 8.67 6.13
N ALA A 40 4.65 8.75 4.81
CA ALA A 40 4.77 10.03 4.11
C ALA A 40 3.49 10.88 4.27
N GLY A 41 2.30 10.25 4.14
CA GLY A 41 1.01 10.89 4.35
C GLY A 41 0.82 11.41 5.78
N LEU A 42 1.19 10.63 6.79
CA LEU A 42 1.17 11.05 8.20
C LEU A 42 2.12 12.22 8.45
N ALA A 43 3.33 12.20 7.89
CA ALA A 43 4.28 13.30 8.02
C ALA A 43 3.74 14.59 7.37
N LEU A 44 3.17 14.50 6.17
CA LEU A 44 2.54 15.63 5.50
C LEU A 44 1.34 16.15 6.30
N ALA A 45 0.49 15.27 6.83
CA ALA A 45 -0.64 15.66 7.66
C ALA A 45 -0.17 16.36 8.94
N ALA A 46 0.85 15.85 9.62
CA ALA A 46 1.40 16.46 10.83
C ALA A 46 1.97 17.87 10.59
N LEU A 47 2.64 18.08 9.45
CA LEU A 47 3.31 19.35 9.14
C LEU A 47 2.37 20.41 8.57
N TYR A 48 1.36 20.01 7.79
CA TYR A 48 0.58 20.95 6.97
C TYR A 48 -0.90 21.06 7.35
N THR A 49 -1.43 20.21 8.24
CA THR A 49 -2.84 20.31 8.66
C THR A 49 -3.02 20.83 10.09
N ARG A 50 -4.12 21.55 10.32
CA ARG A 50 -4.57 21.97 11.66
C ARG A 50 -4.86 20.76 12.58
N TYR A 51 -5.01 19.57 12.01
CA TYR A 51 -5.31 18.32 12.68
C TYR A 51 -4.07 17.53 13.11
N TRP A 52 -2.89 18.17 13.19
CA TRP A 52 -1.64 17.55 13.67
C TRP A 52 -1.79 16.78 14.99
N TRP A 53 -2.66 17.25 15.90
CA TRP A 53 -2.95 16.59 17.16
C TRP A 53 -3.64 15.23 16.98
N LEU A 54 -4.45 15.05 15.93
CA LEU A 54 -5.01 13.73 15.57
C LEU A 54 -3.92 12.78 15.09
N VAL A 55 -2.93 13.28 14.35
CA VAL A 55 -1.77 12.48 13.92
C VAL A 55 -0.97 12.03 15.13
N LEU A 56 -0.71 12.91 16.10
CA LEU A 56 -0.04 12.52 17.34
C LEU A 56 -0.84 11.51 18.17
N ALA A 57 -2.15 11.71 18.31
CA ALA A 57 -3.01 10.75 19.00
C ALA A 57 -2.96 9.37 18.33
N TYR A 58 -2.96 9.33 17.00
CA TYR A 58 -2.82 8.10 16.22
C TYR A 58 -1.45 7.43 16.41
N LEU A 59 -0.36 8.21 16.44
CA LEU A 59 1.00 7.69 16.69
C LEU A 59 1.14 7.11 18.11
N VAL A 60 0.54 7.77 19.11
CA VAL A 60 0.51 7.25 20.49
C VAL A 60 -0.26 5.93 20.54
N TRP A 61 -1.44 5.87 19.91
CA TRP A 61 -2.20 4.63 19.81
C TRP A 61 -1.41 3.51 19.13
N MET A 62 -0.75 3.81 18.01
CA MET A 62 0.10 2.87 17.28
C MET A 62 1.27 2.36 18.14
N TYR A 63 1.87 3.23 18.96
CA TYR A 63 2.95 2.85 19.87
C TYR A 63 2.45 1.90 20.97
N VAL A 64 1.27 2.17 21.54
CA VAL A 64 0.65 1.30 22.56
C VAL A 64 0.23 -0.05 21.94
N ASP A 65 -0.29 -0.04 20.72
CA ASP A 65 -0.79 -1.23 20.01
C ASP A 65 0.33 -2.02 19.30
N ARG A 66 1.60 -1.62 19.41
CA ARG A 66 2.73 -2.23 18.68
C ARG A 66 2.89 -3.74 18.92
N ASN A 67 2.53 -4.22 20.11
CA ASN A 67 2.66 -5.63 20.49
C ASN A 67 1.47 -6.48 20.01
N THR A 68 0.45 -5.87 19.40
CA THR A 68 -0.74 -6.57 18.87
C THR A 68 -0.37 -7.51 17.73
N CYS A 69 0.69 -7.22 16.97
CA CYS A 69 1.21 -8.12 15.94
C CYS A 69 1.74 -9.45 16.50
N GLU A 70 2.22 -9.46 17.76
CA GLU A 70 2.85 -10.63 18.39
C GLU A 70 1.86 -11.47 19.21
N THR A 71 0.73 -10.88 19.61
CA THR A 71 -0.23 -11.53 20.50
C THR A 71 -1.32 -12.32 19.78
N GLY A 72 -1.30 -12.35 18.45
CA GLY A 72 -2.36 -12.96 17.63
C GLY A 72 -3.67 -12.15 17.72
N GLY A 73 -4.60 -12.40 16.80
CA GLY A 73 -5.83 -11.61 16.67
C GLY A 73 -6.56 -11.40 18.01
N ARG A 74 -7.00 -10.15 18.25
CA ARG A 74 -7.77 -9.72 19.43
C ARG A 74 -8.92 -10.71 19.64
N ARG A 75 -8.87 -11.49 20.72
CA ARG A 75 -9.96 -12.39 21.12
C ARG A 75 -11.20 -11.59 21.51
#